data_AF-A0A8H7FDX4-F1
#
_entry.id   AF-A0A8H7FDX4-F1
#
_cell.length_a   1.000
_cell.length_b   1.000
_cell.length_c   1.000
_cell.angle_alpha   90.00
_cell.angle_beta   90.00
_cell.angle_gamma   90.00
#
_symmetry.space_group_name_H-M   'P 1'
#
loop_
_entity.id
_entity.type
_entity.pdbx_description
1 polymer ?
#
loop_
_entity_poly.entity_id
_entity_poly.type
_entity_poly.pdbx_seq_one_letter_code
_entity_poly.pdbx_strand_id
1 'polypeptide(L)'
;MEGRILSQGSLSEVLAENCTLAKEISIEMEQEHHSSDESDTALAETEIAQQTGKLIAAEEIAQGHVSWETFRIFLTLLGGKHAVLFWTFFLGNIMATHLLDDFGPWWMGQWAIQYDNYPANEISVPFYLSIYTGALVVDAVVFSAHCLIFLYATLRVSRTIHASLVGSVLGAPLRWLDETPVSRIISRTTNDIRAVDGTVTRFFGYVCDLSISILTKLVIILILSPMFIPPSVVVMLIGVFVGQVYIRTVMSVKREMSNARSPVLAHFGAAIAGLVSIRAFGVQNTFKHESMGRINKYTRTARVFHNLNCWLELRIDLLGALFIACLATYLVYGGKDISAANVGFLLTTAAHFNFMLLHWVKCVNELEISSNSLERIREYAVVTQEPTPTPEGKPPAYWPASGELRVEQLSARYSVNGPEVLHNLSFHIKGGERIGVVGRTGSGKSSLTLALLRCILTEGSIYYDGLPTHSINLDALRSSITIIPQV
;
A
#
# COMPACT_ATOMS: atom_id res chain seq x y z
N MET A 1 -0.63 -54.04 29.21
CA MET A 1 0.62 -53.60 28.57
C MET A 1 1.29 -52.64 29.52
N GLU A 2 2.36 -53.07 30.16
CA GLU A 2 3.16 -52.22 31.06
C GLU A 2 3.98 -51.26 30.20
N GLY A 3 3.60 -49.98 30.17
CA GLY A 3 4.37 -48.96 29.46
C GLY A 3 5.65 -48.64 30.24
N ARG A 4 6.81 -48.93 29.66
CA ARG A 4 8.11 -48.44 30.15
C ARG A 4 8.63 -47.36 29.22
N ILE A 5 9.15 -46.29 29.80
CA ILE A 5 9.90 -45.25 29.08
C ILE A 5 11.23 -45.88 28.65
N LEU A 6 11.44 -46.00 27.34
CA LEU A 6 12.66 -46.61 26.76
C LEU A 6 13.86 -45.65 26.74
N SER A 7 13.61 -44.33 26.60
CA SER A 7 14.63 -43.28 26.70
C SER A 7 13.97 -41.91 26.88
N GLN A 8 14.70 -40.94 27.46
CA GLN A 8 14.23 -39.57 27.69
C GLN A 8 15.40 -38.59 27.47
N GLY A 9 15.25 -37.66 26.54
CA GLY A 9 16.31 -36.74 26.12
C GLY A 9 15.89 -35.92 24.90
N SER A 10 16.83 -35.17 24.31
CA SER A 10 16.59 -34.50 23.02
C SER A 10 16.40 -35.53 21.90
N LEU A 11 15.63 -35.20 20.85
CA LEU A 11 15.32 -36.13 19.74
C LEU A 11 16.60 -36.74 19.14
N SER A 12 17.65 -35.93 18.99
CA SER A 12 18.96 -36.37 18.49
C SER A 12 19.67 -37.37 19.39
N GLU A 13 19.56 -37.24 20.72
CA GLU A 13 20.17 -38.18 21.68
C GLU A 13 19.40 -39.50 21.71
N VAL A 14 18.06 -39.44 21.67
CA VAL A 14 17.18 -40.62 21.66
C VAL A 14 17.39 -41.45 20.39
N LEU A 15 17.59 -40.80 19.24
CA LEU A 15 17.86 -41.46 17.95
C LEU A 15 19.26 -42.10 17.90
N ALA A 16 20.24 -41.53 18.62
CA ALA A 16 21.60 -42.07 18.67
C ALA A 16 21.69 -43.36 19.51
N GLU A 17 20.88 -43.47 20.56
CA GLU A 17 20.85 -44.66 21.43
C GLU A 17 19.96 -45.79 20.89
N ASN A 18 18.96 -45.48 20.05
CA ASN A 18 17.95 -46.44 19.61
C ASN A 18 17.87 -46.55 18.08
N CYS A 19 18.79 -47.33 17.49
CA CYS A 19 18.90 -47.57 16.05
C CYS A 19 17.62 -48.11 15.37
N THR A 20 16.76 -48.81 16.10
CA THR A 20 15.47 -49.31 15.58
C THR A 20 14.47 -48.18 15.37
N LEU A 21 14.37 -47.25 16.33
CA LEU A 21 13.50 -46.08 16.23
C LEU A 21 13.96 -45.12 15.12
N ALA A 22 15.28 -44.98 14.94
CA ALA A 22 15.84 -44.17 13.87
C ALA A 22 15.50 -44.70 12.46
N LYS A 23 15.41 -46.03 12.30
CA LYS A 23 14.99 -46.64 11.03
C LYS A 23 13.50 -46.46 10.75
N GLU A 24 12.64 -46.60 11.76
CA GLU A 24 11.20 -46.37 11.59
C GLU A 24 10.90 -44.93 11.18
N ILE A 25 11.55 -43.96 11.83
CA ILE A 25 11.37 -42.53 11.50
C ILE A 25 11.91 -42.22 10.10
N SER A 26 13.02 -42.81 9.66
CA SER A 26 13.51 -42.61 8.28
C SER A 26 12.54 -43.15 7.22
N ILE A 27 11.84 -44.25 7.52
CA ILE A 27 10.85 -44.86 6.62
C ILE A 27 9.58 -44.00 6.57
N GLU A 28 9.12 -43.47 7.71
CA GLU A 28 8.00 -42.51 7.76
C GLU A 28 8.33 -41.22 6.99
N MET A 29 9.56 -40.70 7.12
CA MET A 29 10.00 -39.50 6.39
C MET A 29 10.12 -39.72 4.87
N GLU A 30 10.54 -40.91 4.42
CA GLU A 30 10.53 -41.26 2.98
C GLU A 30 9.10 -41.41 2.44
N GLN A 31 8.16 -41.93 3.24
CA GLN A 31 6.75 -42.05 2.85
C GLN A 31 6.04 -40.69 2.80
N GLU A 32 6.35 -39.76 3.71
CA GLU A 32 5.85 -38.39 3.66
C GLU A 32 6.35 -37.64 2.42
N HIS A 33 7.64 -37.78 2.07
CA HIS A 33 8.22 -37.16 0.88
C HIS A 33 7.62 -37.68 -0.44
N HIS A 34 7.33 -38.98 -0.53
CA HIS A 34 6.70 -39.51 -1.74
C HIS A 34 5.23 -39.06 -1.89
N SER A 35 4.52 -38.87 -0.78
CA SER A 35 3.13 -38.37 -0.78
C SER A 35 3.02 -36.88 -1.14
N SER A 36 4.03 -36.06 -0.80
CA SER A 36 4.05 -34.64 -1.15
C SER A 36 4.24 -34.43 -2.65
N ASP A 37 5.16 -35.18 -3.28
CA ASP A 37 5.51 -35.00 -4.70
C ASP A 37 4.36 -35.40 -5.65
N GLU A 38 3.60 -36.46 -5.31
CA GLU A 38 2.39 -36.85 -6.07
C GLU A 38 1.23 -35.86 -5.88
N SER A 39 1.14 -35.22 -4.70
CA SER A 39 0.11 -34.22 -4.43
C SER A 39 0.35 -32.90 -5.16
N ASP A 40 1.61 -32.47 -5.26
CA ASP A 40 2.00 -31.23 -5.92
C ASP A 40 1.86 -31.32 -7.46
N THR A 41 2.13 -32.49 -8.04
CA THR A 41 1.91 -32.72 -9.48
C THR A 41 0.42 -32.78 -9.83
N ALA A 42 -0.41 -33.44 -9.02
CA ALA A 42 -1.86 -33.46 -9.21
C ALA A 42 -2.50 -32.07 -9.00
N LEU A 43 -2.01 -31.27 -8.05
CA LEU A 43 -2.44 -29.88 -7.83
C LEU A 43 -2.07 -28.98 -9.03
N ALA A 44 -0.86 -29.13 -9.57
CA ALA A 44 -0.42 -28.37 -10.74
C ALA A 44 -1.25 -28.69 -12.00
N GLU A 45 -1.54 -29.96 -12.28
CA GLU A 45 -2.40 -30.35 -13.42
C GLU A 45 -3.84 -29.85 -13.24
N THR A 46 -4.36 -29.86 -12.00
CA THR A 46 -5.71 -29.35 -11.68
C THR A 46 -5.78 -27.83 -11.79
N GLU A 47 -4.73 -27.09 -11.41
CA GLU A 47 -4.65 -25.64 -11.56
C GLU A 47 -4.58 -25.22 -13.04
N ILE A 48 -3.80 -25.94 -13.86
CA ILE A 48 -3.70 -25.69 -15.31
C ILE A 48 -5.05 -25.95 -16.00
N ALA A 49 -5.77 -27.00 -15.60
CA ALA A 49 -7.12 -27.30 -16.11
C ALA A 49 -8.20 -26.33 -15.61
N GLN A 50 -8.06 -25.73 -14.42
CA GLN A 50 -8.99 -24.71 -13.92
C GLN A 50 -8.74 -23.31 -14.50
N GLN A 51 -7.52 -22.98 -14.94
CA GLN A 51 -7.20 -21.70 -15.57
C GLN A 51 -7.74 -21.58 -17.01
N THR A 52 -7.92 -22.70 -17.72
CA THR A 52 -8.33 -22.72 -19.14
C THR A 52 -9.77 -22.26 -19.40
N GLY A 53 -10.59 -22.03 -18.36
CA GLY A 53 -11.99 -21.61 -18.46
C GLY A 53 -12.38 -20.32 -17.73
N LYS A 54 -11.49 -19.67 -16.96
CA LYS A 54 -11.81 -18.43 -16.24
C LYS A 54 -11.29 -17.22 -17.02
N LEU A 55 -12.19 -16.49 -17.66
CA LEU A 55 -11.87 -15.22 -18.34
C LEU A 55 -11.40 -14.14 -17.35
N ILE A 56 -11.96 -14.13 -16.13
CA ILE A 56 -11.61 -13.15 -15.11
C ILE A 56 -10.40 -13.67 -14.33
N ALA A 57 -9.30 -12.95 -14.41
CA ALA A 57 -8.12 -13.23 -13.60
C ALA A 57 -8.47 -13.12 -12.10
N ALA A 58 -8.06 -14.12 -11.31
CA ALA A 58 -8.12 -14.03 -9.86
C ALA A 58 -7.21 -12.86 -9.41
N GLU A 59 -7.69 -12.05 -8.48
CA GLU A 59 -6.87 -10.96 -7.93
C GLU A 59 -5.77 -11.60 -7.08
N GLU A 60 -4.51 -11.41 -7.45
CA GLU A 60 -3.40 -11.61 -6.53
C GLU A 60 -3.52 -10.55 -5.44
N ILE A 61 -4.07 -10.95 -4.30
CA ILE A 61 -4.04 -10.09 -3.12
C ILE A 61 -2.60 -10.13 -2.64
N ALA A 62 -1.84 -9.06 -2.87
CA ALA A 62 -0.54 -8.87 -2.25
C ALA A 62 -0.72 -8.95 -0.72
N GLN A 63 -0.48 -10.14 -0.15
CA GLN A 63 -0.48 -10.38 1.27
C GLN A 63 0.96 -10.21 1.75
N GLY A 64 1.30 -9.04 2.29
CA GLY A 64 2.65 -8.82 2.77
C GLY A 64 2.97 -7.37 3.09
N HIS A 65 4.22 -7.15 3.47
CA HIS A 65 4.81 -5.83 3.62
C HIS A 65 4.95 -5.17 2.24
N VAL A 66 4.77 -3.85 2.18
CA VAL A 66 5.00 -3.05 0.96
C VAL A 66 6.42 -3.25 0.48
N SER A 67 6.61 -3.52 -0.81
CA SER A 67 7.96 -3.74 -1.33
C SER A 67 8.77 -2.45 -1.23
N TRP A 68 10.04 -2.58 -0.84
CA TRP A 68 10.94 -1.43 -0.79
C TRP A 68 11.04 -0.72 -2.14
N GLU A 69 10.91 -1.46 -3.24
CA GLU A 69 10.92 -0.91 -4.58
C GLU A 69 9.74 0.04 -4.83
N THR A 70 8.52 -0.37 -4.48
CA THR A 70 7.32 0.47 -4.59
C THR A 70 7.43 1.70 -3.69
N PHE A 71 7.89 1.53 -2.45
CA PHE A 71 8.08 2.64 -1.54
C PHE A 71 9.18 3.60 -2.03
N ARG A 72 10.26 3.08 -2.62
CA ARG A 72 11.32 3.89 -3.23
C ARG A 72 10.82 4.74 -4.38
N ILE A 73 9.93 4.21 -5.23
CA ILE A 73 9.28 4.98 -6.31
C ILE A 73 8.46 6.14 -5.72
N PHE A 74 7.70 5.89 -4.66
CA PHE A 74 6.96 6.94 -3.97
C PHE A 74 7.90 8.05 -3.43
N LEU A 75 9.02 7.67 -2.79
CA LEU A 75 10.01 8.63 -2.28
C LEU A 75 10.71 9.44 -3.39
N THR A 76 11.02 8.82 -4.54
CA THR A 76 11.62 9.54 -5.68
C THR A 76 10.64 10.51 -6.30
N LEU A 77 9.36 10.14 -6.40
CA LEU A 77 8.29 11.02 -6.89
C LEU A 77 8.06 12.22 -5.96
N LEU A 78 8.15 12.03 -4.63
CA LEU A 78 8.10 13.12 -3.65
C LEU A 78 9.21 14.15 -3.91
N GLY A 79 10.45 13.67 -4.08
CA GLY A 79 11.61 14.51 -4.38
C GLY A 79 11.52 15.23 -5.73
N GLY A 80 10.88 14.61 -6.73
CA GLY A 80 10.78 15.11 -8.10
C GLY A 80 12.15 15.34 -8.76
N LYS A 81 12.25 16.37 -9.62
CA LYS A 81 13.46 16.65 -10.41
C LYS A 81 14.68 17.01 -9.57
N HIS A 82 14.49 17.57 -8.37
CA HIS A 82 15.56 18.07 -7.51
C HIS A 82 15.48 17.43 -6.13
N ALA A 83 15.51 16.08 -6.11
CA ALA A 83 15.25 15.30 -4.90
C ALA A 83 16.15 15.69 -3.71
N VAL A 84 17.45 15.92 -3.93
CA VAL A 84 18.38 16.30 -2.85
C VAL A 84 18.00 17.65 -2.23
N LEU A 85 17.70 18.66 -3.05
CA LEU A 85 17.24 19.96 -2.55
C LEU A 85 15.91 19.83 -1.81
N PHE A 86 14.96 19.06 -2.36
CA PHE A 86 13.69 18.83 -1.69
C PHE A 86 13.88 18.21 -0.30
N TRP A 87 14.62 17.11 -0.18
CA TRP A 87 14.80 16.41 1.10
C TRP A 87 15.59 17.23 2.11
N THR A 88 16.60 17.98 1.67
CA THR A 88 17.37 18.88 2.56
C THR A 88 16.50 20.01 3.09
N PHE A 89 15.70 20.68 2.25
CA PHE A 89 14.77 21.71 2.71
C PHE A 89 13.63 21.13 3.56
N PHE A 90 13.04 20.01 3.15
CA PHE A 90 11.92 19.39 3.88
C PHE A 90 12.35 18.93 5.27
N LEU A 91 13.38 18.09 5.38
CA LEU A 91 13.87 17.61 6.68
C LEU A 91 14.49 18.74 7.51
N GLY A 92 15.16 19.69 6.85
CA GLY A 92 15.75 20.86 7.51
C GLY A 92 14.69 21.78 8.13
N ASN A 93 13.57 22.05 7.45
CA ASN A 93 12.48 22.85 8.01
C ASN A 93 11.76 22.10 9.15
N ILE A 94 11.52 20.78 9.02
CA ILE A 94 10.96 20.00 10.14
C ILE A 94 11.84 20.09 11.38
N MET A 95 13.14 19.90 11.21
CA MET A 95 14.10 20.00 12.32
C MET A 95 14.11 21.42 12.91
N ALA A 96 14.07 22.45 12.08
CA ALA A 96 14.02 23.84 12.53
C ALA A 96 12.74 24.15 13.33
N THR A 97 11.56 23.68 12.88
CA THR A 97 10.30 23.81 13.61
C THR A 97 10.41 23.19 15.00
N HIS A 98 10.86 21.93 15.12
CA HIS A 98 10.95 21.31 16.44
C HIS A 98 12.00 21.97 17.36
N LEU A 99 13.09 22.50 16.81
CA LEU A 99 14.05 23.28 17.59
C LEU A 99 13.46 24.61 18.08
N LEU A 100 12.65 25.29 17.25
CA LEU A 100 11.98 26.53 17.61
C LEU A 100 10.84 26.31 18.61
N ASP A 101 10.07 25.23 18.44
CA ASP A 101 9.05 24.76 19.38
C ASP A 101 9.63 24.54 20.78
N ASP A 102 10.78 23.86 20.87
CA ASP A 102 11.45 23.58 22.15
C ASP A 102 12.21 24.82 22.69
N PHE A 103 12.62 25.75 21.82
CA PHE A 103 13.24 27.01 22.22
C PHE A 103 12.30 27.88 23.06
N GLY A 104 11.01 27.96 22.72
CA GLY A 104 10.04 28.80 23.44
C GLY A 104 9.94 28.48 24.94
N PRO A 105 9.59 27.24 25.33
CA PRO A 105 9.55 26.81 26.73
C PRO A 105 10.90 26.94 27.43
N TRP A 106 12.00 26.64 26.75
CA TRP A 106 13.34 26.82 27.31
C TRP A 106 13.65 28.29 27.60
N TRP A 107 13.33 29.20 26.68
CA TRP A 107 13.51 30.64 26.82
C TRP A 107 12.66 31.22 27.95
N MET A 108 11.41 30.77 28.07
CA MET A 108 10.54 31.10 29.22
C MET A 108 11.16 30.63 30.54
N GLY A 109 11.80 29.46 30.54
CA GLY A 109 12.57 28.98 31.69
C GLY A 109 13.74 29.90 32.04
N GLN A 110 14.53 30.34 31.05
CA GLN A 110 15.62 31.30 31.28
C GLN A 110 15.12 32.65 31.79
N TRP A 111 13.99 33.13 31.28
CA TRP A 111 13.35 34.34 31.79
C TRP A 111 12.92 34.18 33.26
N ALA A 112 12.35 33.02 33.63
CA ALA A 112 11.98 32.73 35.01
C ALA A 112 13.18 32.75 35.96
N ILE A 113 14.33 32.19 35.56
CA ILE A 113 15.58 32.17 36.35
C ILE A 113 16.06 33.58 36.71
N GLN A 114 15.78 34.59 35.90
CA GLN A 114 16.22 35.96 36.20
C GLN A 114 15.54 36.53 37.44
N TYR A 115 14.29 36.12 37.72
CA TYR A 115 13.58 36.54 38.93
C TYR A 115 14.14 35.90 40.21
N ASP A 116 14.94 34.83 40.10
CA ASP A 116 15.65 34.24 41.24
C ASP A 116 16.91 35.04 41.61
N ASN A 117 17.51 35.74 40.63
CA ASN A 117 18.80 36.43 40.79
C ASN A 117 18.68 37.95 40.93
N TYR A 118 17.64 38.56 40.36
CA TYR A 118 17.43 40.00 40.31
C TYR A 118 16.04 40.40 40.82
N PRO A 119 15.89 41.57 41.46
CA PRO A 119 14.58 42.08 41.83
C PRO A 119 13.74 42.38 40.59
N ALA A 120 12.43 42.15 40.66
CA ALA A 120 11.50 42.24 39.53
C ALA A 120 11.55 43.58 38.75
N ASN A 121 11.92 44.68 39.41
CA ASN A 121 12.00 46.01 38.80
C ASN A 121 13.21 46.19 37.87
N GLU A 122 14.24 45.35 37.98
CA GLU A 122 15.45 45.41 37.14
C GLU A 122 15.33 44.53 35.88
N ILE A 123 14.30 43.68 35.80
CA ILE A 123 14.11 42.74 34.71
C ILE A 123 13.27 43.39 33.60
N SER A 124 13.87 43.55 32.43
CA SER A 124 13.20 44.12 31.27
C SER A 124 12.22 43.11 30.64
N VAL A 125 10.96 43.11 31.10
CA VAL A 125 9.87 42.31 30.50
C VAL A 125 9.77 42.49 28.97
N PRO A 126 9.85 43.72 28.40
CA PRO A 126 9.76 43.89 26.95
C PRO A 126 10.84 43.15 26.17
N PHE A 127 12.05 43.01 26.73
CA PHE A 127 13.15 42.28 26.08
C PHE A 127 12.83 40.79 25.95
N TYR A 128 12.51 40.13 27.07
CA TYR A 128 12.20 38.69 27.09
C TYR A 128 10.97 38.36 26.25
N LEU A 129 9.93 39.19 26.36
CA LEU A 129 8.70 39.02 25.59
C LEU A 129 8.95 39.23 24.09
N SER A 130 9.74 40.23 23.69
CA SER A 130 10.04 40.49 22.28
C SER A 130 10.78 39.32 21.61
N ILE A 131 11.73 38.70 22.31
CA ILE A 131 12.46 37.53 21.81
C ILE A 131 11.53 36.32 21.71
N TYR A 132 10.69 36.08 22.72
CA TYR A 132 9.72 35.00 22.70
C TYR A 132 8.71 35.15 21.55
N THR A 133 8.11 36.33 21.40
CA THR A 133 7.19 36.62 20.30
C THR A 133 7.89 36.55 18.94
N GLY A 134 9.13 37.03 18.83
CA GLY A 134 9.94 36.91 17.62
C GLY A 134 10.17 35.45 17.23
N ALA A 135 10.53 34.60 18.18
CA ALA A 135 10.69 33.16 17.97
C ALA A 135 9.39 32.48 17.51
N LEU A 136 8.25 32.82 18.12
CA LEU A 136 6.94 32.30 17.70
C LEU A 136 6.57 32.72 16.27
N VAL A 137 6.90 33.94 15.86
CA VAL A 137 6.67 34.41 14.48
C VAL A 137 7.56 33.63 13.51
N VAL A 138 8.84 33.43 13.84
CA VAL A 138 9.76 32.63 13.01
C VAL A 138 9.27 31.19 12.92
N ASP A 139 8.86 30.59 14.03
CA ASP A 139 8.31 29.24 14.06
C ASP A 139 7.07 29.11 13.16
N ALA A 140 6.10 30.02 13.29
CA ALA A 140 4.91 30.02 12.43
C ALA A 140 5.25 30.12 10.93
N VAL A 141 6.28 30.89 10.56
CA VAL A 141 6.77 31.02 9.18
C VAL A 141 7.43 29.73 8.71
N VAL A 142 8.31 29.13 9.52
CA VAL A 142 9.02 27.88 9.19
C VAL A 142 8.03 26.71 9.10
N PHE A 143 7.09 26.61 10.03
CA PHE A 143 6.00 25.63 10.02
C PHE A 143 5.14 25.77 8.77
N SER A 144 4.74 27.00 8.42
CA SER A 144 3.98 27.26 7.19
C SER A 144 4.76 26.88 5.93
N ALA A 145 6.06 27.18 5.89
CA ALA A 145 6.94 26.80 4.79
C ALA A 145 7.05 25.27 4.66
N HIS A 146 7.27 24.56 5.77
CA HIS A 146 7.26 23.10 5.83
C HIS A 146 5.94 22.53 5.26
N CYS A 147 4.78 22.98 5.76
CA CYS A 147 3.49 22.50 5.28
C CYS A 147 3.28 22.73 3.78
N LEU A 148 3.66 23.92 3.27
CA LEU A 148 3.54 24.24 1.85
C LEU A 148 4.46 23.37 0.99
N ILE A 149 5.73 23.21 1.37
CA ILE A 149 6.69 22.34 0.66
C ILE A 149 6.16 20.91 0.57
N PHE A 150 5.65 20.39 1.69
CA PHE A 150 5.09 19.04 1.73
C PHE A 150 3.83 18.92 0.87
N LEU A 151 2.90 19.88 0.95
CA LEU A 151 1.67 19.91 0.16
C LEU A 151 1.96 19.93 -1.35
N TYR A 152 2.92 20.74 -1.81
CA TYR A 152 3.29 20.75 -3.23
C TYR A 152 3.91 19.43 -3.68
N ALA A 153 4.67 18.76 -2.82
CA ALA A 153 5.26 17.45 -3.11
C ALA A 153 4.18 16.35 -3.19
N THR A 154 3.22 16.32 -2.26
CA THR A 154 2.14 15.32 -2.27
C THR A 154 1.22 15.50 -3.48
N LEU A 155 0.88 16.74 -3.86
CA LEU A 155 0.12 17.04 -5.08
C LEU A 155 0.84 16.59 -6.35
N ARG A 156 2.16 16.75 -6.40
CA ARG A 156 2.98 16.29 -7.52
C ARG A 156 2.94 14.76 -7.65
N VAL A 157 3.16 14.05 -6.55
CA VAL A 157 3.12 12.58 -6.50
C VAL A 157 1.76 12.07 -6.97
N SER A 158 0.68 12.60 -6.39
CA SER A 158 -0.70 12.28 -6.78
C SER A 158 -0.91 12.42 -8.28
N ARG A 159 -0.59 13.59 -8.86
CA ARG A 159 -0.74 13.85 -10.29
C ARG A 159 0.07 12.91 -11.16
N THR A 160 1.33 12.65 -10.80
CA THR A 160 2.21 11.77 -11.59
C THR A 160 1.76 10.32 -11.53
N ILE A 161 1.42 9.80 -10.34
CA ILE A 161 0.91 8.43 -10.18
C ILE A 161 -0.42 8.27 -10.92
N HIS A 162 -1.36 9.22 -10.78
CA HIS A 162 -2.65 9.17 -11.46
C HIS A 162 -2.49 9.23 -12.99
N ALA A 163 -1.65 10.13 -13.51
CA ALA A 163 -1.39 10.23 -14.94
C ALA A 163 -0.75 8.95 -15.50
N SER A 164 0.22 8.37 -14.78
CA SER A 164 0.83 7.09 -15.15
C SER A 164 -0.20 5.96 -15.14
N LEU A 165 -1.03 5.86 -14.10
CA LEU A 165 -2.05 4.83 -13.99
C LEU A 165 -3.08 4.91 -15.12
N VAL A 166 -3.61 6.11 -15.39
CA VAL A 166 -4.58 6.32 -16.47
C VAL A 166 -3.95 6.05 -17.83
N GLY A 167 -2.71 6.51 -18.05
CA GLY A 167 -1.96 6.24 -19.27
C GLY A 167 -1.79 4.74 -19.52
N SER A 168 -1.34 3.99 -18.50
CA SER A 168 -1.12 2.54 -18.60
C SER A 168 -2.42 1.76 -18.80
N VAL A 169 -3.53 2.17 -18.17
CA VAL A 169 -4.84 1.51 -18.34
C VAL A 169 -5.42 1.75 -19.74
N LEU A 170 -5.30 2.98 -20.27
CA LEU A 170 -5.81 3.31 -21.60
C LEU A 170 -4.91 2.81 -22.74
N GLY A 171 -3.63 2.58 -22.46
CA GLY A 171 -2.66 1.99 -23.41
C GLY A 171 -2.56 0.46 -23.33
N ALA A 172 -3.29 -0.18 -22.41
CA ALA A 172 -3.32 -1.64 -22.29
C ALA A 172 -4.05 -2.29 -23.49
N PRO A 173 -3.66 -3.51 -23.89
CA PRO A 173 -4.33 -4.24 -24.96
C PRO A 173 -5.77 -4.57 -24.57
N LEU A 174 -6.67 -4.63 -25.55
CA LEU A 174 -8.10 -4.92 -25.33
C LEU A 174 -8.33 -6.19 -24.52
N ARG A 175 -7.48 -7.21 -24.73
CA ARG A 175 -7.53 -8.46 -23.98
C ARG A 175 -7.41 -8.27 -22.46
N TRP A 176 -6.54 -7.36 -22.02
CA TRP A 176 -6.37 -7.06 -20.60
C TRP A 176 -7.63 -6.43 -19.99
N LEU A 177 -8.35 -5.62 -20.78
CA LEU A 177 -9.64 -5.03 -20.38
C LEU A 177 -10.77 -6.07 -20.32
N ASP A 178 -10.72 -7.10 -21.16
CA ASP A 178 -11.68 -8.22 -21.13
C ASP A 178 -11.44 -9.14 -19.90
N GLU A 179 -10.18 -9.33 -19.51
CA GLU A 179 -9.80 -10.18 -18.38
C GLU A 179 -9.93 -9.46 -17.02
N THR A 180 -9.79 -8.13 -17.01
CA THR A 180 -9.81 -7.32 -15.80
C THR A 180 -11.20 -6.73 -15.55
N PRO A 181 -11.86 -7.03 -14.41
CA PRO A 181 -13.17 -6.46 -14.12
C PRO A 181 -13.12 -4.93 -14.04
N VAL A 182 -14.04 -4.27 -14.76
CA VAL A 182 -14.17 -2.79 -14.80
C VAL A 182 -14.27 -2.19 -13.39
N SER A 183 -14.94 -2.88 -12.46
CA SER A 183 -15.05 -2.44 -11.06
C SER A 183 -13.70 -2.34 -10.35
N ARG A 184 -12.73 -3.22 -10.67
CA ARG A 184 -11.38 -3.17 -10.10
C ARG A 184 -10.64 -1.96 -10.63
N ILE A 185 -10.68 -1.72 -11.95
CA ILE A 185 -10.06 -0.55 -12.59
C ILE A 185 -10.58 0.73 -11.93
N ILE A 186 -11.91 0.86 -11.79
CA ILE A 186 -12.54 2.00 -11.10
C ILE A 186 -12.06 2.12 -9.66
N SER A 187 -11.98 1.01 -8.91
CA SER A 187 -11.50 1.06 -7.52
C SER A 187 -10.03 1.53 -7.44
N ARG A 188 -9.16 1.13 -8.37
CA ARG A 188 -7.76 1.58 -8.40
C ARG A 188 -7.66 3.07 -8.70
N THR A 189 -8.35 3.54 -9.73
CA THR A 189 -8.31 4.94 -10.15
C THR A 189 -9.04 5.89 -9.19
N THR A 190 -9.87 5.37 -8.28
CA THR A 190 -10.63 6.18 -7.31
C THR A 190 -10.17 5.96 -5.87
N ASN A 191 -10.39 4.79 -5.30
CA ASN A 191 -10.16 4.54 -3.86
C ASN A 191 -8.68 4.47 -3.52
N ASP A 192 -7.87 3.80 -4.34
CA ASP A 192 -6.45 3.67 -4.07
C ASP A 192 -5.71 4.98 -4.34
N ILE A 193 -6.09 5.71 -5.39
CA ILE A 193 -5.61 7.08 -5.61
C ILE A 193 -6.01 8.01 -4.45
N ARG A 194 -7.25 7.92 -3.94
CA ARG A 194 -7.66 8.67 -2.74
C ARG A 194 -6.80 8.32 -1.52
N ALA A 195 -6.36 7.07 -1.38
CA ALA A 195 -5.45 6.68 -0.31
C ALA A 195 -4.07 7.35 -0.49
N VAL A 196 -3.55 7.46 -1.71
CA VAL A 196 -2.32 8.20 -2.03
C VAL A 196 -2.48 9.70 -1.73
N ASP A 197 -3.59 10.30 -2.15
CA ASP A 197 -3.89 11.72 -1.96
C ASP A 197 -4.06 12.12 -0.49
N GLY A 198 -4.49 11.16 0.35
CA GLY A 198 -4.87 11.41 1.74
C GLY A 198 -4.05 10.61 2.74
N THR A 199 -4.42 9.34 2.92
CA THR A 199 -3.98 8.53 4.07
C THR A 199 -2.48 8.23 4.03
N VAL A 200 -1.96 7.79 2.88
CA VAL A 200 -0.54 7.43 2.69
C VAL A 200 0.35 8.65 2.93
N THR A 201 0.06 9.75 2.23
CA THR A 201 0.86 10.98 2.34
C THR A 201 0.75 11.62 3.72
N ARG A 202 -0.43 11.59 4.37
CA ARG A 202 -0.61 12.09 5.74
C ARG A 202 0.22 11.30 6.74
N PHE A 203 0.10 9.97 6.77
CA PHE A 203 0.86 9.17 7.72
C PHE A 203 2.36 9.17 7.41
N PHE A 204 2.75 9.29 6.14
CA PHE A 204 4.15 9.52 5.78
C PHE A 204 4.68 10.82 6.39
N GLY A 205 3.94 11.92 6.25
CA GLY A 205 4.27 13.20 6.88
C GLY A 205 4.39 13.09 8.40
N TYR A 206 3.44 12.43 9.06
CA TYR A 206 3.50 12.19 10.51
C TYR A 206 4.69 11.32 10.92
N VAL A 207 5.02 10.28 10.16
CA VAL A 207 6.21 9.46 10.46
C VAL A 207 7.47 10.30 10.36
N CYS A 208 7.63 11.14 9.33
CA CYS A 208 8.77 12.05 9.22
C CYS A 208 8.84 13.06 10.38
N ASP A 209 7.73 13.75 10.66
CA ASP A 209 7.59 14.74 11.73
C ASP A 209 7.91 14.12 13.10
N LEU A 210 7.21 13.04 13.47
CA LEU A 210 7.42 12.35 14.74
C LEU A 210 8.84 11.79 14.86
N SER A 211 9.44 11.26 13.79
CA SER A 211 10.81 10.74 13.83
C SER A 211 11.83 11.83 14.16
N ILE A 212 11.71 13.00 13.51
CA ILE A 212 12.62 14.12 13.74
C ILE A 212 12.37 14.74 15.11
N SER A 213 11.12 14.85 15.54
CA SER A 213 10.79 15.35 16.86
C SER A 213 11.30 14.45 17.99
N ILE A 214 11.12 13.13 17.87
CA ILE A 214 11.68 12.14 18.81
C ILE A 214 13.20 12.27 18.88
N LEU A 215 13.88 12.39 17.73
CA LEU A 215 15.33 12.59 17.67
C LEU A 215 15.76 13.90 18.35
N THR A 216 15.05 15.00 18.09
CA THR A 216 15.34 16.33 18.64
C THR A 216 15.19 16.33 20.17
N LYS A 217 14.07 15.80 20.69
CA LYS A 217 13.82 15.70 22.13
C LYS A 217 14.82 14.79 22.82
N LEU A 218 15.17 13.67 22.18
CA LEU A 218 16.21 12.78 22.69
C LEU A 218 17.55 13.51 22.81
N VAL A 219 17.99 14.25 21.78
CA VAL A 219 19.23 15.05 21.82
C VAL A 219 19.18 16.11 22.92
N ILE A 220 18.06 16.82 23.11
CA ILE A 220 17.89 17.81 24.19
C ILE A 220 18.06 17.17 25.57
N ILE A 221 17.40 16.02 25.80
CA ILE A 221 17.51 15.28 27.06
C ILE A 221 18.95 14.81 27.31
N LEU A 222 19.64 14.33 26.26
CA LEU A 222 21.04 13.89 26.34
C LEU A 222 22.00 15.02 26.71
N ILE A 223 21.81 16.22 26.16
CA ILE A 223 22.67 17.38 26.42
C ILE A 223 22.47 17.87 27.86
N LEU A 224 21.22 17.99 28.30
CA LEU A 224 20.89 18.58 29.59
C LEU A 224 21.07 17.61 30.77
N SER A 225 20.91 16.30 30.56
CA SER A 225 21.11 15.30 31.62
C SER A 225 21.60 13.96 31.08
N PRO A 226 22.91 13.82 30.78
CA PRO A 226 23.50 12.57 30.28
C PRO A 226 23.29 11.37 31.19
N MET A 227 23.10 11.62 32.50
CA MET A 227 22.83 10.58 33.49
C MET A 227 21.50 9.83 33.25
N PHE A 228 20.63 10.36 32.38
CA PHE A 228 19.37 9.72 31.99
C PHE A 228 19.45 8.74 30.82
N ILE A 229 20.62 8.53 30.21
CA ILE A 229 20.79 7.52 29.16
C ILE A 229 20.40 6.12 29.65
N PRO A 230 20.93 5.61 30.78
CA PRO A 230 20.67 4.22 31.18
C PRO A 230 19.19 3.94 31.48
N PRO A 231 18.45 4.76 32.26
CA PRO A 231 17.02 4.57 32.47
C PRO A 231 16.21 4.64 31.18
N SER A 232 16.56 5.55 30.27
CA SER A 232 15.86 5.69 28.97
C SER A 232 16.02 4.44 28.10
N VAL A 233 17.22 3.85 28.08
CA VAL A 233 17.46 2.58 27.37
C VAL A 233 16.65 1.44 27.96
N VAL A 234 16.55 1.35 29.30
CA VAL A 234 15.73 0.32 29.96
C VAL A 234 14.25 0.46 29.60
N VAL A 235 13.72 1.67 29.64
CA VAL A 235 12.33 1.98 29.24
C VAL A 235 12.11 1.63 27.77
N MET A 236 13.06 1.97 26.89
CA MET A 236 13.00 1.60 25.47
C MET A 236 12.96 0.08 25.27
N LEU A 237 13.81 -0.69 25.97
CA LEU A 237 13.84 -2.15 25.87
C LEU A 237 12.52 -2.78 26.34
N ILE A 238 11.95 -2.31 27.44
CA ILE A 238 10.65 -2.77 27.92
C ILE A 238 9.54 -2.39 26.92
N GLY A 239 9.57 -1.17 26.38
CA GLY A 239 8.63 -0.69 25.37
C GLY A 239 8.67 -1.55 24.10
N VAL A 240 9.87 -1.87 23.60
CA VAL A 240 10.06 -2.75 22.44
C VAL A 240 9.53 -4.16 22.75
N PHE A 241 9.81 -4.71 23.93
CA PHE A 241 9.30 -6.02 24.34
C PHE A 241 7.76 -6.05 24.37
N VAL A 242 7.12 -5.07 25.01
CA VAL A 242 5.65 -4.92 25.05
C VAL A 242 5.09 -4.76 23.63
N GLY A 243 5.74 -3.95 22.81
CA GLY A 243 5.37 -3.74 21.41
C GLY A 243 5.42 -5.03 20.58
N GLN A 244 6.45 -5.87 20.75
CA GLN A 244 6.54 -7.16 20.06
C GLN A 244 5.44 -8.14 20.49
N VAL A 245 5.14 -8.21 21.78
CA VAL A 245 4.02 -9.03 22.29
C VAL A 245 2.71 -8.56 21.68
N TYR A 246 2.47 -7.26 21.67
CA TYR A 246 1.29 -6.65 21.04
C TYR A 246 1.19 -6.99 19.55
N ILE A 247 2.26 -6.80 18.78
CA ILE A 247 2.25 -7.02 17.32
C ILE A 247 1.91 -8.47 16.98
N ARG A 248 2.46 -9.44 17.73
CA ARG A 248 2.20 -10.86 17.51
C ARG A 248 0.72 -11.22 17.73
N THR A 249 0.08 -10.64 18.74
CA THR A 249 -1.33 -10.91 19.03
C THR A 249 -2.28 -10.14 18.11
N VAL A 250 -2.01 -8.85 17.89
CA VAL A 250 -2.93 -7.97 17.15
C VAL A 250 -3.04 -8.36 15.68
N MET A 251 -1.96 -8.86 15.06
CA MET A 251 -1.99 -9.28 13.65
C MET A 251 -2.93 -10.45 13.41
N SER A 252 -2.93 -11.45 14.30
CA SER A 252 -3.86 -12.59 14.24
C SER A 252 -5.32 -12.14 14.42
N VAL A 253 -5.57 -11.26 15.39
CA VAL A 253 -6.93 -10.71 15.62
C VAL A 253 -7.39 -9.86 14.44
N LYS A 254 -6.51 -9.06 13.84
CA LYS A 254 -6.80 -8.23 12.68
C LYS A 254 -7.14 -9.08 11.45
N ARG A 255 -6.45 -10.20 11.26
CA ARG A 255 -6.76 -11.17 10.20
C ARG A 255 -8.17 -11.74 10.36
N GLU A 256 -8.51 -12.20 11.57
CA GLU A 256 -9.86 -12.70 11.87
C GLU A 256 -10.94 -11.62 11.73
N MET A 257 -10.65 -10.39 12.16
CA MET A 257 -11.54 -9.24 11.97
C MET A 257 -11.78 -8.94 10.50
N SER A 258 -10.74 -8.99 9.67
CA SER A 258 -10.85 -8.80 8.21
C SER A 258 -11.69 -9.91 7.56
N ASN A 259 -11.44 -11.17 7.93
CA ASN A 259 -12.21 -12.32 7.46
C ASN A 259 -13.69 -12.24 7.86
N ALA A 260 -14.01 -11.74 9.06
CA ALA A 260 -15.37 -11.53 9.50
C ALA A 260 -16.07 -10.35 8.80
N ARG A 261 -15.32 -9.35 8.32
CA ARG A 261 -15.85 -8.17 7.61
C ARG A 261 -16.33 -8.50 6.20
N SER A 262 -15.61 -9.35 5.47
CA SER A 262 -15.91 -9.66 4.06
C SER A 262 -17.35 -10.20 3.85
N PRO A 263 -17.85 -11.19 4.64
CA PRO A 263 -19.23 -11.68 4.52
C PRO A 263 -20.31 -10.62 4.77
N VAL A 264 -20.03 -9.60 5.60
CA VAL A 264 -20.98 -8.49 5.85
C VAL A 264 -21.15 -7.67 4.58
N LEU A 265 -20.04 -7.30 3.92
CA LEU A 265 -20.05 -6.53 2.67
C LEU A 265 -20.68 -7.34 1.53
N ALA A 266 -20.35 -8.63 1.42
CA ALA A 266 -20.92 -9.51 0.39
C ALA A 266 -22.45 -9.65 0.53
N HIS A 267 -22.95 -9.86 1.75
CA HIS A 267 -24.38 -9.93 2.02
C HIS A 267 -25.09 -8.62 1.69
N PHE A 268 -24.48 -7.49 2.04
CA PHE A 268 -25.02 -6.17 1.71
C PHE A 268 -25.08 -5.94 0.19
N GLY A 269 -24.02 -6.30 -0.54
CA GLY A 269 -23.99 -6.22 -2.00
C GLY A 269 -25.08 -7.08 -2.65
N ALA A 270 -25.25 -8.33 -2.20
CA ALA A 270 -26.32 -9.21 -2.66
C ALA A 270 -27.72 -8.64 -2.38
N ALA A 271 -27.91 -8.01 -1.21
CA ALA A 271 -29.18 -7.39 -0.85
C ALA A 271 -29.52 -6.17 -1.74
N ILE A 272 -28.52 -5.37 -2.14
CA ILE A 272 -28.72 -4.25 -3.07
C ILE A 272 -29.08 -4.77 -4.46
N ALA A 273 -28.31 -5.72 -4.99
CA ALA A 273 -28.55 -6.28 -6.32
C ALA A 273 -29.91 -7.01 -6.40
N GLY A 274 -30.30 -7.70 -5.33
CA GLY A 274 -31.55 -8.47 -5.23
C GLY A 274 -32.72 -7.73 -4.59
N LEU A 275 -32.64 -6.40 -4.39
CA LEU A 275 -33.61 -5.66 -3.57
C LEU A 275 -35.07 -5.79 -4.05
N VAL A 276 -35.28 -5.90 -5.36
CA VAL A 276 -36.61 -6.11 -5.95
C VAL A 276 -37.14 -7.49 -5.57
N SER A 277 -36.33 -8.54 -5.77
CA SER A 277 -36.69 -9.92 -5.43
C SER A 277 -36.96 -10.10 -3.94
N ILE A 278 -36.10 -9.54 -3.08
CA ILE A 278 -36.27 -9.60 -1.62
C ILE A 278 -37.60 -8.99 -1.18
N ARG A 279 -37.99 -7.86 -1.77
CA ARG A 279 -39.28 -7.22 -1.49
C ARG A 279 -40.45 -7.98 -2.09
N ALA A 280 -40.31 -8.50 -3.31
CA ALA A 280 -41.35 -9.28 -3.98
C ALA A 280 -41.71 -10.56 -3.22
N PHE A 281 -40.72 -11.25 -2.65
CA PHE A 281 -40.92 -12.48 -1.88
C PHE A 281 -41.18 -12.25 -0.37
N GLY A 282 -41.14 -11.01 0.12
CA GLY A 282 -41.43 -10.70 1.53
C GLY A 282 -40.42 -11.26 2.55
N VAL A 283 -39.16 -11.48 2.14
CA VAL A 283 -38.11 -12.12 2.97
C VAL A 283 -37.16 -11.13 3.66
N GLN A 284 -37.58 -9.88 3.86
CA GLN A 284 -36.75 -8.82 4.43
C GLN A 284 -36.23 -9.17 5.84
N ASN A 285 -37.08 -9.77 6.68
CA ASN A 285 -36.73 -10.10 8.05
C ASN A 285 -35.66 -11.20 8.12
N THR A 286 -35.71 -12.18 7.22
CA THR A 286 -34.69 -13.24 7.11
C THR A 286 -33.34 -12.64 6.73
N PHE A 287 -33.31 -11.79 5.70
CA PHE A 287 -32.09 -11.06 5.30
C PHE A 287 -31.56 -10.17 6.44
N LYS A 288 -32.44 -9.49 7.18
CA LYS A 288 -32.04 -8.67 8.33
C LYS A 288 -31.41 -9.53 9.43
N HIS A 289 -32.01 -10.67 9.77
CA HIS A 289 -31.50 -11.56 10.80
C HIS A 289 -30.11 -12.12 10.43
N GLU A 290 -29.95 -12.56 9.17
CA GLU A 290 -28.66 -13.03 8.68
C GLU A 290 -27.60 -11.92 8.69
N SER A 291 -27.98 -10.70 8.28
CA SER A 291 -27.11 -9.53 8.38
C SER A 291 -26.64 -9.29 9.82
N MET A 292 -27.54 -9.38 10.81
CA MET A 292 -27.17 -9.17 12.21
C MET A 292 -26.22 -10.25 12.73
N GLY A 293 -26.39 -11.50 12.31
CA GLY A 293 -25.45 -12.59 12.65
C GLY A 293 -24.04 -12.31 12.13
N ARG A 294 -23.93 -11.87 10.86
CA ARG A 294 -22.64 -11.52 10.23
C ARG A 294 -22.02 -10.29 10.90
N ILE A 295 -22.81 -9.25 11.18
CA ILE A 295 -22.35 -8.05 11.91
C ILE A 295 -21.87 -8.40 13.31
N ASN A 296 -22.59 -9.24 14.06
CA ASN A 296 -22.17 -9.65 15.40
C ASN A 296 -20.80 -10.36 15.40
N LYS A 297 -20.54 -11.22 14.41
CA LYS A 297 -19.23 -11.89 14.27
C LYS A 297 -18.11 -10.87 14.01
N TYR A 298 -18.36 -9.89 13.14
CA TYR A 298 -17.42 -8.78 12.89
C TYR A 298 -17.22 -7.91 14.13
N THR A 299 -18.30 -7.48 14.79
CA THR A 299 -18.24 -6.62 15.98
C THR A 299 -17.48 -7.30 17.12
N ARG A 300 -17.64 -8.62 17.32
CA ARG A 300 -16.91 -9.37 18.34
C ARG A 300 -15.39 -9.30 18.13
N THR A 301 -14.93 -9.51 16.90
CA THR A 301 -13.50 -9.46 16.56
C THR A 301 -12.96 -8.02 16.58
N ALA A 302 -13.74 -7.07 16.08
CA ALA A 302 -13.43 -5.64 16.13
C ALA A 302 -13.26 -5.12 17.57
N ARG A 303 -14.11 -5.57 18.49
CA ARG A 303 -14.01 -5.21 19.90
C ARG A 303 -12.73 -5.74 20.56
N VAL A 304 -12.33 -6.98 20.24
CA VAL A 304 -11.06 -7.55 20.72
C VAL A 304 -9.87 -6.74 20.19
N PHE A 305 -9.90 -6.38 18.90
CA PHE A 305 -8.87 -5.50 18.31
C PHE A 305 -8.78 -4.15 19.04
N HIS A 306 -9.91 -3.51 19.33
CA HIS A 306 -9.93 -2.25 20.08
C HIS A 306 -9.41 -2.42 21.52
N ASN A 307 -9.82 -3.47 22.22
CA ASN A 307 -9.33 -3.77 23.57
C ASN A 307 -7.82 -4.01 23.61
N LEU A 308 -7.24 -4.63 22.57
CA LEU A 308 -5.78 -4.81 22.46
C LEU A 308 -5.05 -3.47 22.28
N ASN A 309 -5.63 -2.53 21.52
CA ASN A 309 -5.10 -1.16 21.43
C ASN A 309 -5.11 -0.47 22.79
N CYS A 310 -6.24 -0.51 23.51
CA CYS A 310 -6.34 0.05 24.87
C CYS A 310 -5.33 -0.61 25.83
N TRP A 311 -5.12 -1.93 25.73
CA TRP A 311 -4.14 -2.64 26.55
C TRP A 311 -2.72 -2.11 26.32
N LEU A 312 -2.33 -1.89 25.05
CA LEU A 312 -1.01 -1.33 24.73
C LEU A 312 -0.89 0.11 25.24
N GLU A 313 -1.90 0.95 24.98
CA GLU A 313 -1.95 2.35 25.45
C GLU A 313 -1.72 2.42 26.96
N LEU A 314 -2.49 1.66 27.74
CA LEU A 314 -2.36 1.63 29.20
C LEU A 314 -0.96 1.19 29.67
N ARG A 315 -0.31 0.25 28.98
CA ARG A 315 1.02 -0.24 29.36
C ARG A 315 2.12 0.76 29.06
N ILE A 316 2.07 1.39 27.88
CA ILE A 316 3.06 2.38 27.48
C ILE A 316 2.87 3.69 28.27
N ASP A 317 1.63 4.09 28.55
CA ASP A 317 1.36 5.26 29.39
C ASP A 317 1.81 5.03 30.83
N LEU A 318 1.58 3.84 31.40
CA LEU A 318 2.09 3.49 32.72
C LEU A 318 3.63 3.49 32.76
N LEU A 319 4.28 2.91 31.77
CA LEU A 319 5.74 2.89 31.64
C LEU A 319 6.31 4.31 31.56
N GLY A 320 5.67 5.16 30.75
CA GLY A 320 6.01 6.57 30.63
C GLY A 320 5.80 7.37 31.90
N ALA A 321 4.67 7.17 32.57
CA ALA A 321 4.38 7.83 33.85
C ALA A 321 5.40 7.43 34.93
N LEU A 322 5.78 6.15 34.99
CA LEU A 322 6.85 5.66 35.87
C LEU A 322 8.20 6.30 35.52
N PHE A 323 8.52 6.41 34.22
CA PHE A 323 9.74 7.08 33.76
C PHE A 323 9.78 8.56 34.19
N ILE A 324 8.70 9.30 33.96
CA ILE A 324 8.54 10.71 34.35
C ILE A 324 8.62 10.85 35.89
N ALA A 325 8.01 9.94 36.65
CA ALA A 325 8.06 9.96 38.12
C ALA A 325 9.48 9.72 38.66
N CYS A 326 10.21 8.76 38.09
CA CYS A 326 11.62 8.53 38.42
C CYS A 326 12.48 9.74 38.06
N LEU A 327 12.24 10.36 36.89
CA LEU A 327 12.91 11.58 36.45
C LEU A 327 12.66 12.73 37.42
N ALA A 328 11.41 12.99 37.78
CA ALA A 328 11.04 14.02 38.75
C ALA A 328 11.70 13.77 40.11
N THR A 329 11.68 12.53 40.60
CA THR A 329 12.30 12.15 41.89
C THR A 329 13.80 12.43 41.88
N TYR A 330 14.51 12.01 40.83
CA TYR A 330 15.94 12.26 40.72
C TYR A 330 16.25 13.77 40.61
N LEU A 331 15.51 14.51 39.79
CA LEU A 331 15.74 15.94 39.61
C LEU A 331 15.51 16.73 40.91
N VAL A 332 14.55 16.30 41.73
CA VAL A 332 14.25 16.93 43.04
C VAL A 332 15.27 16.58 44.12
N TYR A 333 15.69 15.31 44.23
CA TYR A 333 16.53 14.85 45.36
C TYR A 333 18.03 14.71 45.02
N GLY A 334 18.37 14.47 43.75
CA GLY A 334 19.74 14.24 43.28
C GLY A 334 20.33 15.38 42.44
N GLY A 335 19.48 16.19 41.78
CA GLY A 335 19.88 17.30 40.93
C GLY A 335 20.22 18.58 41.70
N LYS A 336 21.29 18.57 42.51
CA LYS A 336 21.62 19.72 43.40
C LYS A 336 21.99 21.02 42.66
N ASP A 337 22.29 20.96 41.36
CA ASP A 337 22.77 22.11 40.58
C ASP A 337 21.86 22.48 39.39
N ILE A 338 20.62 21.96 39.34
CA ILE A 338 19.69 22.22 38.22
C ILE A 338 18.61 23.21 38.67
N SER A 339 18.49 24.34 37.96
CA SER A 339 17.40 25.30 38.21
C SER A 339 16.02 24.65 38.05
N ALA A 340 15.05 25.07 38.89
CA ALA A 340 13.66 24.64 38.82
C ALA A 340 13.04 24.80 37.42
N ALA A 341 13.42 25.84 36.68
CA ALA A 341 12.98 26.05 35.30
C ALA A 341 13.47 24.96 34.34
N ASN A 342 14.74 24.56 34.45
CA ASN A 342 15.31 23.48 33.65
C ASN A 342 14.72 22.11 34.03
N VAL A 343 14.42 21.90 35.32
CA VAL A 343 13.71 20.69 35.79
C VAL A 343 12.32 20.61 35.16
N GLY A 344 11.56 21.71 35.16
CA GLY A 344 10.25 21.78 34.52
C GLY A 344 10.32 21.51 33.01
N PHE A 345 11.24 22.16 32.31
CA PHE A 345 11.47 21.95 30.88
C PHE A 345 11.83 20.50 30.54
N LEU A 346 12.73 19.89 31.30
CA LEU A 346 13.11 18.48 31.12
C LEU A 346 11.94 17.53 31.35
N LEU A 347 11.13 17.76 32.39
CA LEU A 347 9.99 16.91 32.71
C LEU A 347 8.92 16.98 31.61
N THR A 348 8.62 18.18 31.12
CA THR A 348 7.67 18.38 30.00
C THR A 348 8.20 17.75 28.70
N THR A 349 9.49 17.91 28.41
CA THR A 349 10.13 17.33 27.21
C THR A 349 10.12 15.80 27.26
N ALA A 350 10.41 15.21 28.42
CA ALA A 350 10.34 13.76 28.64
C ALA A 350 8.91 13.22 28.51
N ALA A 351 7.92 13.95 29.01
CA ALA A 351 6.51 13.59 28.86
C ALA A 351 6.07 13.57 27.39
N HIS A 352 6.45 14.59 26.61
CA HIS A 352 6.18 14.64 25.17
C HIS A 352 6.90 13.50 24.44
N PHE A 353 8.18 13.25 24.72
CA PHE A 353 8.94 12.15 24.13
C PHE A 353 8.20 10.80 24.29
N ASN A 354 7.72 10.50 25.50
CA ASN A 354 7.00 9.26 25.75
C ASN A 354 5.69 9.15 24.95
N PHE A 355 4.87 10.22 24.94
CA PHE A 355 3.63 10.25 24.18
C PHE A 355 3.85 10.05 22.67
N MET A 356 4.92 10.65 22.14
CA MET A 356 5.27 10.59 20.72
C MET A 356 5.74 9.20 20.29
N LEU A 357 6.44 8.46 21.16
CA LEU A 357 6.94 7.12 20.81
C LEU A 357 5.79 6.16 20.49
N LEU A 358 4.72 6.15 21.29
CA LEU A 358 3.53 5.35 21.00
C LEU A 358 2.84 5.79 19.70
N HIS A 359 2.68 7.11 19.52
CA HIS A 359 2.06 7.67 18.33
C HIS A 359 2.86 7.36 17.06
N TRP A 360 4.19 7.34 17.16
CA TRP A 360 5.08 6.98 16.06
C TRP A 360 4.86 5.54 15.62
N VAL A 361 4.81 4.58 16.56
CA VAL A 361 4.52 3.17 16.25
C VAL A 361 3.17 3.02 15.55
N LYS A 362 2.13 3.73 16.03
CA LYS A 362 0.81 3.73 15.39
C LYS A 362 0.87 4.32 13.98
N CYS A 363 1.54 5.44 13.78
CA CYS A 363 1.65 6.10 12.47
C CYS A 363 2.44 5.24 11.47
N VAL A 364 3.51 4.56 11.89
CA VAL A 364 4.26 3.63 11.04
C VAL A 364 3.38 2.47 10.58
N ASN A 365 2.63 1.85 11.50
CA ASN A 365 1.71 0.77 11.16
C ASN A 365 0.59 1.25 10.20
N GLU A 366 0.02 2.43 10.42
CA GLU A 366 -0.99 2.99 9.50
C GLU A 366 -0.41 3.37 8.13
N LEU A 367 0.82 3.89 8.08
CA LEU A 367 1.54 4.12 6.83
C LEU A 367 1.74 2.81 6.07
N GLU A 368 2.17 1.76 6.75
CA GLU A 368 2.38 0.43 6.15
C GLU A 368 1.08 -0.14 5.57
N ILE A 369 -0.01 -0.11 6.33
CA ILE A 369 -1.33 -0.59 5.89
C ILE A 369 -1.82 0.18 4.68
N SER A 370 -1.74 1.51 4.72
CA SER A 370 -2.24 2.37 3.66
C SER A 370 -1.38 2.28 2.39
N SER A 371 -0.08 2.03 2.54
CA SER A 371 0.88 1.91 1.44
C SER A 371 0.65 0.66 0.57
N ASN A 372 -0.14 -0.34 1.02
CA ASN A 372 -0.63 -1.42 0.14
C ASN A 372 -1.41 -0.91 -1.08
N SER A 373 -1.95 0.31 -1.02
CA SER A 373 -2.58 0.95 -2.18
C SER A 373 -1.56 1.31 -3.25
N LEU A 374 -0.32 1.65 -2.88
CA LEU A 374 0.76 1.91 -3.83
C LEU A 374 1.14 0.66 -4.61
N GLU A 375 1.20 -0.51 -3.94
CA GLU A 375 1.49 -1.80 -4.58
C GLU A 375 0.45 -2.12 -5.66
N ARG A 376 -0.83 -2.03 -5.29
CA ARG A 376 -1.95 -2.32 -6.19
C ARG A 376 -2.05 -1.33 -7.35
N ILE A 377 -1.63 -0.08 -7.16
CA ILE A 377 -1.52 0.89 -8.25
C ILE A 377 -0.36 0.53 -9.18
N ARG A 378 0.79 0.14 -8.62
CA ARG A 378 1.99 -0.21 -9.38
C ARG A 378 1.73 -1.39 -10.32
N GLU A 379 1.01 -2.42 -9.87
CA GLU A 379 0.59 -3.55 -10.71
C GLU A 379 -0.10 -3.08 -12.00
N TYR A 380 -0.95 -2.06 -11.91
CA TYR A 380 -1.70 -1.51 -13.04
C TYR A 380 -0.86 -0.52 -13.87
N ALA A 381 0.10 0.15 -13.23
CA ALA A 381 0.99 1.09 -13.90
C ALA A 381 2.02 0.37 -14.81
N VAL A 382 2.35 -0.89 -14.53
CA VAL A 382 3.37 -1.68 -15.25
C VAL A 382 2.76 -2.72 -16.23
N VAL A 383 1.45 -2.64 -16.49
CA VAL A 383 0.76 -3.54 -17.44
C VAL A 383 1.38 -3.42 -18.83
N THR A 384 1.45 -4.56 -19.55
CA THR A 384 1.88 -4.62 -20.95
C THR A 384 1.11 -3.61 -21.79
N GLN A 385 1.83 -2.76 -22.51
CA GLN A 385 1.24 -1.71 -23.34
C GLN A 385 1.13 -2.18 -24.80
N GLU A 386 0.14 -1.65 -25.52
CA GLU A 386 0.11 -1.74 -26.98
C GLU A 386 1.35 -1.04 -27.60
N PRO A 387 1.79 -1.45 -28.80
CA PRO A 387 2.91 -0.81 -29.49
C PRO A 387 2.72 0.70 -29.62
N THR A 388 3.69 1.46 -29.12
CA THR A 388 3.69 2.92 -29.25
C THR A 388 3.94 3.34 -30.70
N PRO A 389 3.33 4.44 -31.19
CA PRO A 389 3.52 4.90 -32.56
C PRO A 389 4.99 5.24 -32.86
N THR A 390 5.55 4.69 -33.93
CA THR A 390 6.91 4.98 -34.38
C THR A 390 6.93 5.87 -35.63
N PRO A 391 8.01 6.63 -35.89
CA PRO A 391 8.15 7.38 -37.14
C PRO A 391 8.09 6.50 -38.39
N GLU A 392 8.66 5.28 -38.32
CA GLU A 392 8.71 4.32 -39.42
C GLU A 392 7.34 3.73 -39.75
N GLY A 393 6.46 3.62 -38.75
CA GLY A 393 5.10 3.09 -38.92
C GLY A 393 4.08 4.11 -39.42
N LYS A 394 4.50 5.34 -39.73
CA LYS A 394 3.60 6.35 -40.31
C LYS A 394 3.35 6.06 -41.78
N PRO A 395 2.10 5.81 -42.19
CA PRO A 395 1.80 5.60 -43.59
C PRO A 395 1.96 6.92 -44.38
N PRO A 396 2.11 6.86 -45.72
CA PRO A 396 2.12 8.05 -46.56
C PRO A 396 0.85 8.89 -46.37
N ALA A 397 0.95 10.21 -46.53
CA ALA A 397 -0.17 11.13 -46.30
C ALA A 397 -1.42 10.88 -47.19
N TYR A 398 -1.26 10.19 -48.32
CA TYR A 398 -2.35 9.82 -49.20
C TYR A 398 -3.10 8.55 -48.75
N TRP A 399 -2.56 7.81 -47.78
CA TRP A 399 -3.11 6.54 -47.33
C TRP A 399 -4.16 6.75 -46.23
N PRO A 400 -5.30 6.04 -46.26
CA PRO A 400 -5.76 5.16 -47.33
C PRO A 400 -6.35 5.94 -48.52
N ALA A 401 -6.16 5.43 -49.75
CA ALA A 401 -6.60 6.05 -51.00
C ALA A 401 -7.73 5.30 -51.72
N SER A 402 -7.73 3.96 -51.69
CA SER A 402 -8.65 3.14 -52.50
C SER A 402 -9.62 2.31 -51.65
N GLY A 403 -9.19 1.90 -50.46
CA GLY A 403 -9.95 1.00 -49.59
C GLY A 403 -9.80 -0.48 -49.95
N GLU A 404 -8.77 -0.88 -50.71
CA GLU A 404 -8.50 -2.27 -51.06
C GLU A 404 -7.97 -3.04 -49.84
N LEU A 405 -8.58 -4.20 -49.56
CA LEU A 405 -8.20 -5.07 -48.45
C LEU A 405 -7.83 -6.46 -48.97
N ARG A 406 -6.60 -6.89 -48.69
CA ARG A 406 -6.11 -8.24 -49.02
C ARG A 406 -5.70 -8.97 -47.76
N VAL A 407 -6.28 -10.14 -47.52
CA VAL A 407 -6.00 -10.98 -46.35
C VAL A 407 -5.44 -12.30 -46.84
N GLU A 408 -4.30 -12.71 -46.29
CA GLU A 408 -3.57 -13.92 -46.67
C GLU A 408 -3.27 -14.77 -45.43
N GLN A 409 -3.84 -15.98 -45.41
CA GLN A 409 -3.65 -16.99 -44.36
C GLN A 409 -3.85 -16.46 -42.94
N LEU A 410 -4.88 -15.64 -42.75
CA LEU A 410 -5.19 -15.04 -41.45
C LEU A 410 -5.71 -16.09 -40.48
N SER A 411 -4.98 -16.27 -39.39
CA SER A 411 -5.44 -16.96 -38.19
C SER A 411 -5.48 -15.98 -37.03
N ALA A 412 -6.44 -16.14 -36.12
CA ALA A 412 -6.60 -15.21 -35.00
C ALA A 412 -6.99 -15.92 -33.71
N ARG A 413 -6.43 -15.44 -32.60
CA ARG A 413 -6.66 -15.96 -31.25
C ARG A 413 -6.74 -14.81 -30.23
N TYR A 414 -7.52 -14.99 -29.16
CA TYR A 414 -7.67 -13.95 -28.12
C TYR A 414 -6.53 -13.92 -27.11
N SER A 415 -5.83 -15.03 -26.92
CA SER A 415 -4.68 -15.14 -26.03
C SER A 415 -3.62 -16.07 -26.64
N VAL A 416 -2.38 -15.95 -26.18
CA VAL A 416 -1.24 -16.72 -26.72
C VAL A 416 -1.48 -18.24 -26.61
N ASN A 417 -1.98 -18.67 -25.45
CA ASN A 417 -2.30 -20.06 -25.12
C ASN A 417 -3.76 -20.44 -25.42
N GLY A 418 -4.54 -19.52 -26.02
CA GLY A 418 -5.96 -19.73 -26.31
C GLY A 418 -6.17 -20.47 -27.63
N PRO A 419 -7.37 -21.06 -27.82
CA PRO A 419 -7.72 -21.68 -29.09
C PRO A 419 -7.80 -20.62 -30.20
N GLU A 420 -7.44 -21.02 -31.41
CA GLU A 420 -7.70 -20.23 -32.60
C GLU A 420 -9.20 -20.13 -32.88
N VAL A 421 -9.64 -18.93 -33.24
CA VAL A 421 -11.05 -18.63 -33.54
C VAL A 421 -11.26 -18.41 -35.04
N LEU A 422 -10.23 -17.96 -35.74
CA LEU A 422 -10.16 -17.89 -37.20
C LEU A 422 -8.99 -18.76 -37.66
N HIS A 423 -9.19 -19.52 -38.75
CA HIS A 423 -8.21 -20.47 -39.26
C HIS A 423 -7.92 -20.21 -40.74
N ASN A 424 -6.69 -19.81 -41.06
CA ASN A 424 -6.14 -19.73 -42.42
C ASN A 424 -7.05 -19.01 -43.45
N LEU A 425 -7.71 -17.92 -43.05
CA LEU A 425 -8.61 -17.17 -43.93
C LEU A 425 -7.82 -16.40 -45.00
N SER A 426 -8.21 -16.55 -46.26
CA SER A 426 -7.64 -15.77 -47.37
C SER A 426 -8.75 -15.22 -48.26
N PHE A 427 -8.77 -13.91 -48.46
CA PHE A 427 -9.75 -13.23 -49.31
C PHE A 427 -9.25 -11.86 -49.76
N HIS A 428 -9.86 -11.35 -50.83
CA HIS A 428 -9.52 -10.07 -51.45
C HIS A 428 -10.80 -9.26 -51.66
N ILE A 429 -10.80 -8.00 -51.21
CA ILE A 429 -11.89 -7.05 -51.35
C ILE A 429 -11.36 -5.82 -52.08
N LYS A 430 -12.00 -5.46 -53.20
CA LYS A 430 -11.59 -4.30 -53.99
C LYS A 430 -12.16 -3.01 -53.40
N GLY A 431 -11.51 -1.89 -53.70
CA GLY A 431 -12.00 -0.56 -53.33
C GLY A 431 -13.42 -0.32 -53.83
N GLY A 432 -14.29 0.19 -52.95
CA GLY A 432 -15.68 0.52 -53.24
C GLY A 432 -16.67 -0.65 -53.21
N GLU A 433 -16.23 -1.87 -52.90
CA GLU A 433 -17.11 -3.04 -52.78
C GLU A 433 -17.89 -3.04 -51.46
N ARG A 434 -19.13 -3.54 -51.49
CA ARG A 434 -19.98 -3.75 -50.31
C ARG A 434 -20.09 -5.24 -50.05
N ILE A 435 -19.46 -5.69 -48.96
CA ILE A 435 -19.38 -7.11 -48.62
C ILE A 435 -20.28 -7.43 -47.44
N GLY A 436 -21.10 -8.48 -47.57
CA GLY A 436 -21.90 -9.02 -46.48
C GLY A 436 -21.24 -10.26 -45.88
N VAL A 437 -20.99 -10.24 -44.56
CA VAL A 437 -20.45 -11.40 -43.84
C VAL A 437 -21.59 -12.09 -43.07
N VAL A 438 -21.91 -13.32 -43.48
CA VAL A 438 -22.99 -14.12 -42.88
C VAL A 438 -22.44 -15.38 -42.20
N GLY A 439 -23.11 -15.84 -41.16
CA GLY A 439 -22.73 -17.06 -40.44
C GLY A 439 -23.51 -17.22 -39.13
N ARG A 440 -23.54 -18.44 -38.59
CA ARG A 440 -24.21 -18.72 -37.30
C ARG A 440 -23.61 -17.90 -36.15
N THR A 441 -24.34 -17.70 -35.06
CA THR A 441 -23.79 -17.11 -33.83
C THR A 441 -22.55 -17.89 -33.38
N GLY A 442 -21.49 -17.18 -32.97
CA GLY A 442 -20.21 -17.80 -32.59
C GLY A 442 -19.27 -18.16 -33.74
N SER A 443 -19.64 -17.92 -35.01
CA SER A 443 -18.80 -18.25 -36.18
C SER A 443 -17.57 -17.34 -36.38
N GLY A 444 -17.18 -16.52 -35.40
CA GLY A 444 -16.01 -15.64 -35.50
C GLY A 444 -16.20 -14.31 -36.25
N LYS A 445 -17.43 -13.90 -36.62
CA LYS A 445 -17.67 -12.63 -37.36
C LYS A 445 -17.13 -11.39 -36.62
N SER A 446 -17.45 -11.26 -35.33
CA SER A 446 -16.95 -10.16 -34.51
C SER A 446 -15.43 -10.26 -34.32
N SER A 447 -14.90 -11.49 -34.17
CA SER A 447 -13.46 -11.76 -34.10
C SER A 447 -12.72 -11.31 -35.38
N LEU A 448 -13.31 -11.50 -36.56
CA LEU A 448 -12.75 -11.02 -37.83
C LEU A 448 -12.61 -9.49 -37.83
N THR A 449 -13.62 -8.79 -37.30
CA THR A 449 -13.58 -7.33 -37.20
C THR A 449 -12.48 -6.87 -36.24
N LEU A 450 -12.33 -7.53 -35.09
CA LEU A 450 -11.26 -7.25 -34.13
C LEU A 450 -9.86 -7.59 -34.68
N ALA A 451 -9.74 -8.65 -35.48
CA ALA A 451 -8.48 -9.03 -36.14
C ALA A 451 -8.03 -7.96 -37.15
N LEU A 452 -8.97 -7.43 -37.96
CA LEU A 452 -8.66 -6.37 -38.93
C LEU A 452 -8.19 -5.08 -38.24
N LEU A 453 -8.73 -4.75 -37.07
CA LEU A 453 -8.32 -3.61 -36.23
C LEU A 453 -7.08 -3.89 -35.37
N ARG A 454 -6.50 -5.09 -35.48
CA ARG A 454 -5.37 -5.57 -34.66
C ARG A 454 -5.63 -5.42 -33.15
N CYS A 455 -6.86 -5.74 -32.71
CA CYS A 455 -7.23 -5.75 -31.28
C CYS A 455 -6.99 -7.12 -30.62
N ILE A 456 -6.83 -8.17 -31.42
CA ILE A 456 -6.52 -9.54 -30.98
C ILE A 456 -5.26 -10.05 -31.68
N LEU A 457 -4.69 -11.14 -31.20
CA LEU A 457 -3.49 -11.72 -31.78
C LEU A 457 -3.81 -12.32 -33.15
N THR A 458 -3.01 -11.98 -34.14
CA THR A 458 -3.19 -12.40 -35.54
C THR A 458 -1.90 -12.98 -36.10
N GLU A 459 -2.02 -14.07 -36.84
CA GLU A 459 -0.97 -14.67 -37.67
C GLU A 459 -1.39 -14.56 -39.14
N GLY A 460 -0.42 -14.58 -40.06
CA GLY A 460 -0.64 -14.30 -41.48
C GLY A 460 -0.40 -12.83 -41.84
N SER A 461 -0.89 -12.40 -43.01
CA SER A 461 -0.66 -11.05 -43.52
C SER A 461 -1.97 -10.37 -43.93
N ILE A 462 -2.16 -9.15 -43.45
CA ILE A 462 -3.27 -8.28 -43.84
C ILE A 462 -2.65 -7.05 -44.52
N TYR A 463 -3.09 -6.74 -45.74
CA TYR A 463 -2.68 -5.57 -46.49
C TYR A 463 -3.87 -4.64 -46.66
N TYR A 464 -3.67 -3.35 -46.36
CA TYR A 464 -4.66 -2.31 -46.58
C TYR A 464 -4.07 -1.26 -47.51
N ASP A 465 -4.65 -1.10 -48.70
CA ASP A 465 -4.12 -0.33 -49.83
C ASP A 465 -2.65 -0.69 -50.15
N GLY A 466 -2.38 -2.00 -50.23
CA GLY A 466 -1.06 -2.54 -50.57
C GLY A 466 -0.02 -2.52 -49.45
N LEU A 467 -0.26 -1.81 -48.34
CA LEU A 467 0.65 -1.76 -47.20
C LEU A 467 0.30 -2.82 -46.14
N PRO A 468 1.29 -3.58 -45.62
CA PRO A 468 1.03 -4.58 -44.59
C PRO A 468 0.71 -3.92 -43.25
N THR A 469 -0.43 -4.26 -42.65
CA THR A 469 -0.94 -3.58 -41.43
C THR A 469 -0.04 -3.77 -40.21
N HIS A 470 0.79 -4.81 -40.15
CA HIS A 470 1.75 -5.02 -39.07
C HIS A 470 2.86 -3.95 -39.05
N SER A 471 3.17 -3.34 -40.20
CA SER A 471 4.17 -2.29 -40.36
C SER A 471 3.65 -0.88 -40.06
N ILE A 472 2.32 -0.72 -39.93
CA ILE A 472 1.65 0.56 -39.74
C ILE A 472 1.33 0.74 -38.25
N ASN A 473 1.43 1.98 -37.76
CA ASN A 473 1.02 2.34 -36.41
C ASN A 473 -0.50 2.10 -36.20
N LEU A 474 -0.86 1.65 -35.00
CA LEU A 474 -2.24 1.30 -34.66
C LEU A 474 -3.17 2.51 -34.68
N ASP A 475 -2.70 3.69 -34.28
CA ASP A 475 -3.47 4.94 -34.31
C ASP A 475 -3.86 5.32 -35.75
N ALA A 476 -2.91 5.28 -36.68
CA ALA A 476 -3.14 5.56 -38.10
C ALA A 476 -4.06 4.51 -38.75
N LEU A 477 -3.89 3.23 -38.41
CA LEU A 477 -4.76 2.16 -38.90
C LEU A 477 -6.20 2.32 -38.40
N ARG A 478 -6.37 2.51 -37.08
CA ARG A 478 -7.69 2.57 -36.44
C ARG A 478 -8.42 3.90 -36.72
N SER A 479 -7.72 5.01 -37.00
CA SER A 479 -8.36 6.25 -37.47
C SER A 479 -8.90 6.14 -38.89
N SER A 480 -8.39 5.19 -39.67
CA SER A 480 -8.73 4.99 -41.09
C SER A 480 -9.89 4.00 -41.29
N ILE A 481 -10.26 3.24 -40.26
CA ILE A 481 -11.32 2.23 -40.30
C ILE A 481 -12.40 2.62 -39.29
N THR A 482 -13.64 2.78 -39.76
CA THR A 482 -14.79 3.05 -38.89
C THR A 482 -15.53 1.77 -38.56
N ILE A 483 -15.82 1.55 -37.28
CA ILE A 483 -16.62 0.43 -36.78
C ILE A 483 -17.89 0.96 -36.09
N ILE A 484 -19.01 0.25 -36.29
CA ILE A 484 -20.22 0.42 -35.49
C ILE A 484 -20.30 -0.79 -34.55
N PRO A 485 -20.09 -0.62 -33.24
CA PRO A 485 -20.09 -1.73 -32.29
C PRO A 485 -21.49 -2.35 -32.14
N GLN A 486 -21.53 -3.61 -31.71
CA GLN A 486 -22.76 -4.40 -31.61
C GLN A 486 -23.57 -4.13 -30.32
N VAL A 487 -23.08 -3.26 -29.42
CA VAL A 487 -23.70 -2.91 -28.14
C VAL A 487 -23.58 -1.43 -27.90
#